data_AF-A0A4S8L7Z0-F1
#
_entry.id   AF-A0A4S8L7Z0-F1
#
_cell.length_a   1.000
_cell.length_b   1.000
_cell.length_c   1.000
_cell.angle_alpha   90.00
_cell.angle_beta   90.00
_cell.angle_gamma   90.00
#
_symmetry.space_group_name_H-M   'P 1'
#
loop_
_entity.id
_entity.type
_entity.pdbx_description
1 polymer ?
#
loop_
_entity_poly.entity_id
_entity_poly.type
_entity_poly.pdbx_seq_one_letter_code
_entity_poly.pdbx_strand_id
1 'polypeptide(L)' 'LGKIPLVIGMPVVVTNNFDVGGGIVNGTYGVLKSIRYTWDGVYRHATSCVIEVDQAVGGTMTSLREREIPIVQQTSHIIF' A
#
# COMPACT_ATOMS: atom_id res chain seq x y z
N LEU A 1 14.89 7.49 8.55
CA LEU A 1 14.47 6.15 8.11
C LEU A 1 15.06 5.90 6.72
N GLY A 2 15.78 4.79 6.52
CA GLY A 2 16.41 4.48 5.24
C GLY A 2 15.41 4.23 4.10
N LYS A 3 15.85 4.33 2.85
CA LYS A 3 15.03 3.97 1.68
C LYS A 3 14.87 2.45 1.63
N ILE A 4 13.63 1.96 1.79
CA ILE A 4 13.33 0.53 1.63
C ILE A 4 13.21 0.23 0.12
N PRO A 5 14.00 -0.71 -0.43
CA PRO A 5 13.79 -1.16 -1.79
C PRO A 5 12.45 -1.91 -1.89
N LEU A 6 11.57 -1.43 -2.76
CA LEU A 6 10.31 -2.10 -3.06
C LEU A 6 10.48 -2.99 -4.31
N VAL A 7 10.26 -4.29 -4.16
CA VAL A 7 10.40 -5.28 -5.22
C VAL A 7 9.09 -6.07 -5.34
N ILE A 8 8.58 -6.22 -6.56
CA ILE A 8 7.37 -7.00 -6.82
C ILE A 8 7.57 -8.43 -6.30
N GLY A 9 6.58 -8.96 -5.58
CA GLY A 9 6.62 -10.27 -4.94
C GLY A 9 7.17 -10.27 -3.52
N MET A 10 7.70 -9.14 -3.02
CA MET A 10 8.19 -9.09 -1.64
C MET A 10 7.03 -9.07 -0.63
N PRO A 11 7.21 -9.68 0.55
CA PRO A 11 6.31 -9.48 1.67
C PRO A 11 6.41 -8.05 2.17
N VAL A 12 5.27 -7.45 2.47
CA VAL A 12 5.15 -6.09 3.01
C VAL A 12 4.18 -6.08 4.19
N VAL A 13 4.33 -5.08 5.06
CA VAL A 13 3.41 -4.82 6.16
C VAL A 13 2.86 -3.40 6.03
N VAL A 14 1.55 -3.25 6.19
CA VAL A 14 0.88 -1.95 6.24
C VAL A 14 1.12 -1.33 7.62
N THR A 15 1.67 -0.13 7.67
CA THR A 15 2.05 0.54 8.94
C THR A 15 1.02 1.56 9.43
N ASN A 16 -0.09 1.72 8.72
CA ASN A 16 -1.10 2.74 9.00
C ASN A 16 -2.49 2.11 8.87
N ASN A 17 -3.45 2.62 9.64
CA ASN A 17 -4.85 2.24 9.45
C ASN A 17 -5.33 2.87 8.14
N PHE A 18 -5.59 2.04 7.13
CA PHE A 18 -5.95 2.49 5.80
C PHE A 18 -7.45 2.34 5.57
N ASP A 19 -8.01 1.17 5.86
CA ASP A 19 -9.44 0.89 5.80
C ASP A 19 -9.86 -0.02 6.95
N VAL A 20 -10.26 0.59 8.06
CA VAL A 20 -10.66 -0.16 9.27
C VAL A 20 -11.93 -0.99 9.03
N GLY A 21 -12.87 -0.48 8.22
CA GLY A 21 -14.12 -1.18 7.90
C GLY A 21 -13.91 -2.39 6.99
N GLY A 22 -12.94 -2.28 6.08
CA GLY A 22 -12.51 -3.37 5.20
C GLY A 22 -11.50 -4.34 5.81
N GLY A 23 -10.93 -4.04 6.99
CA GLY A 23 -9.96 -4.89 7.69
C GLY A 23 -8.48 -4.58 7.41
N ILE A 24 -8.18 -3.45 6.76
CA ILE A 24 -6.80 -3.00 6.48
C ILE A 24 -6.35 -2.01 7.54
N VAL A 25 -5.72 -2.59 8.55
CA VAL A 25 -5.18 -1.89 9.71
C VAL A 25 -3.66 -2.01 9.74
N ASN A 26 -3.02 -1.21 10.60
CA ASN A 26 -1.61 -1.39 10.92
C ASN A 26 -1.34 -2.85 11.32
N GLY A 27 -0.30 -3.45 10.74
CA GLY A 27 0.07 -4.84 10.94
C GLY A 27 -0.49 -5.79 9.88
N THR A 28 -1.28 -5.30 8.92
CA THR A 28 -1.75 -6.14 7.80
C THR A 28 -0.57 -6.56 6.93
N TYR A 29 -0.43 -7.87 6.71
CA TYR A 29 0.57 -8.44 5.82
C TYR A 29 0.03 -8.66 4.42
N GLY A 30 0.88 -8.49 3.42
CA GLY A 30 0.55 -8.81 2.04
C GLY A 30 1.78 -8.94 1.16
N VAL A 31 1.54 -9.21 -0.11
CA VAL A 31 2.55 -9.36 -1.16
C VAL A 31 2.45 -8.19 -2.13
N LEU A 32 3.57 -7.53 -2.43
CA LEU A 32 3.59 -6.39 -3.35
C LEU A 32 3.35 -6.84 -4.80
N LYS A 33 2.30 -6.34 -5.45
CA LYS A 33 1.92 -6.72 -6.84
C LYS A 33 2.26 -5.66 -7.86
N SER A 34 2.13 -4.38 -7.51
CA SER A 34 2.50 -3.27 -8.40
C SER A 34 2.91 -2.04 -7.62
N ILE A 35 3.69 -1.16 -8.25
CA ILE A 35 4.12 0.12 -7.67
C ILE A 35 3.94 1.21 -8.73
N ARG A 36 3.36 2.33 -8.31
CA ARG A 36 3.28 3.56 -9.09
C ARG A 36 4.30 4.55 -8.55
N TYR A 37 5.04 5.16 -9.46
CA TYR A 37 6.02 6.18 -9.16
C TYR A 37 5.67 7.50 -9.81
N THR A 38 6.06 8.61 -9.18
CA THR A 38 6.27 9.91 -9.82
C THR A 38 7.76 10.18 -9.95
N TRP A 39 8.15 11.10 -10.82
CA TRP A 39 9.55 11.51 -11.02
C TRP A 39 9.63 13.03 -10.84
N ASP A 40 10.56 13.49 -10.00
CA ASP A 40 10.78 14.92 -9.71
C ASP A 40 11.93 15.55 -10.54
N GLY A 41 12.46 14.82 -11.54
CA GLY A 41 13.65 15.21 -12.30
C GLY A 41 14.94 14.54 -11.81
N VAL A 42 14.99 14.04 -10.57
CA VAL A 42 16.18 13.40 -9.98
C VAL A 42 15.87 12.00 -9.44
N TYR A 43 14.78 11.86 -8.70
CA TYR A 43 14.38 10.65 -8.00
C TYR A 43 12.98 10.18 -8.39
N ARG A 44 12.79 8.86 -8.32
CA ARG A 44 11.46 8.25 -8.40
C ARG A 44 10.88 8.13 -7.00
N HIS A 45 9.65 8.60 -6.82
CA HIS A 45 8.92 8.56 -5.56
C HIS A 45 7.73 7.61 -5.67
N ALA A 46 7.67 6.59 -4.83
CA ALA A 46 6.53 5.68 -4.81
C ALA A 46 5.31 6.42 -4.25
N THR A 47 4.24 6.53 -5.05
CA THR A 47 3.02 7.27 -4.68
C THR A 47 1.85 6.36 -4.36
N SER A 48 1.84 5.17 -4.93
CA SER A 48 0.91 4.10 -4.54
C SER A 48 1.45 2.74 -4.91
N CYS A 49 0.91 1.71 -4.30
CA CYS A 49 1.16 0.32 -4.67
C CYS A 49 -0.12 -0.50 -4.56
N VAL A 50 -0.13 -1.68 -5.17
CA VAL A 50 -1.17 -2.69 -4.93
C VAL A 50 -0.52 -3.83 -4.18
N ILE A 51 -1.15 -4.23 -3.08
CA ILE A 51 -0.78 -5.42 -2.32
C ILE A 51 -1.87 -6.49 -2.46
N GLU A 52 -1.47 -7.74 -2.46
CA GLU A 52 -2.38 -8.89 -2.32
C GLU A 52 -2.32 -9.35 -0.86
N VAL A 53 -3.47 -9.47 -0.20
CA VAL A 53 -3.55 -9.93 1.19
C VAL A 53 -4.13 -11.34 1.26
N ASP A 54 -3.72 -12.12 2.26
CA ASP A 54 -4.22 -13.49 2.40
C ASP A 54 -5.63 -13.54 3.01
N GLN A 55 -6.01 -12.50 3.77
CA GLN A 55 -7.31 -12.39 4.42
C GLN A 55 -8.36 -11.77 3.50
N ALA A 56 -9.60 -12.26 3.61
CA ALA A 56 -10.73 -11.62 2.96
C ALA A 56 -10.88 -10.20 3.52
N VAL A 57 -10.67 -9.23 2.65
CA VAL A 57 -11.07 -7.84 2.88
C VAL A 57 -12.50 -7.64 2.41
N GLY A 58 -13.08 -6.46 2.69
CA GLY A 58 -14.39 -6.06 2.18
C GLY A 58 -14.52 -6.18 0.64
N GLY A 59 -15.60 -5.63 0.08
CA GLY A 59 -15.92 -5.82 -1.35
C GLY A 59 -14.77 -5.48 -2.31
N THR A 60 -14.63 -6.27 -3.36
CA THR A 60 -13.62 -6.07 -4.41
C THR A 60 -13.73 -4.66 -5.01
N MET A 61 -12.62 -3.95 -5.06
CA MET A 61 -12.57 -2.63 -5.70
C MET A 61 -12.64 -2.76 -7.22
N THR A 62 -13.38 -1.88 -7.88
CA THR A 62 -13.54 -1.88 -9.34
C THR A 62 -12.18 -1.91 -10.05
N SER A 63 -11.98 -2.88 -10.94
CA SER A 63 -10.74 -3.12 -11.70
C SER A 63 -9.57 -3.75 -10.93
N LEU A 64 -9.76 -4.18 -9.68
CA LEU A 64 -8.80 -4.99 -8.94
C LEU A 64 -9.31 -6.42 -8.75
N ARG A 65 -8.39 -7.37 -8.57
CA ARG A 65 -8.77 -8.75 -8.25
C ARG A 65 -9.25 -8.84 -6.81
N GLU A 66 -9.96 -9.92 -6.51
CA GLU A 66 -10.27 -10.28 -5.12
C GLU A 66 -8.97 -10.28 -4.30
N ARG A 67 -8.99 -9.67 -3.10
CA ARG A 67 -7.84 -9.50 -2.20
C ARG A 67 -6.72 -8.56 -2.66
N GLU A 68 -6.87 -7.88 -3.79
CA GLU A 68 -5.96 -6.80 -4.18
C GLU A 68 -6.41 -5.46 -3.60
N ILE A 69 -5.47 -4.74 -3.00
CA ILE A 69 -5.75 -3.51 -2.25
C ILE A 69 -4.77 -2.43 -2.67
N PRO A 70 -5.27 -1.25 -3.12
CA PRO A 70 -4.42 -0.12 -3.43
C PRO A 70 -4.05 0.58 -2.13
N ILE A 71 -2.76 0.68 -1.84
CA ILE A 71 -2.22 1.52 -0.78
C ILE A 71 -1.70 2.80 -1.41
N VAL A 72 -2.23 3.94 -0.98
CA VAL A 72 -1.85 5.25 -1.49
C VAL A 72 -0.95 5.95 -0.47
N GLN A 73 0.05 6.67 -0.94
CA GLN A 73 0.89 7.52 -0.09
C GLN A 73 -0.01 8.48 0.69
N GLN A 74 0.15 8.46 2.00
CA GLN A 74 -0.61 9.32 2.91
C GLN A 74 0.36 10.25 3.64
N THR A 75 0.07 11.55 3.62
CA THR A 75 0.79 12.55 4.40
C THR A 75 -0.14 13.02 5.50
N SER A 76 0.21 12.75 6.75
CA SER A 76 -0.52 13.27 7.91
C SER A 76 0.23 14.48 8.46
N HIS A 77 -0.42 15.64 8.47
CA HIS A 77 0.09 16.83 9.15
C HIS A 77 -0.43 16.84 10.58
N ILE A 78 0.48 16.73 11.56
CA ILE A 78 0.16 16.97 12.97
C ILE A 78 0.31 18.47 13.22
N ILE A 79 -0.77 19.15 13.54
CA ILE A 79 -0.77 20.56 13.95
C ILE A 79 -0.88 20.58 15.47
N PHE A 80 0.06 21.25 16.15
CA PHE A 80 0.07 21.45 17.60
C PHE A 80 -0.57 22.78 17.97
#